data_AF-L0A4N3-F1
#
_entry.id   AF-L0A4N3-F1
#
_cell.length_a   1.000
_cell.length_b   1.000
_cell.length_c   1.000
_cell.angle_alpha   90.00
_cell.angle_beta   90.00
_cell.angle_gamma   90.00
#
_symmetry.space_group_name_H-M   'P 1'
#
loop_
_entity.id
_entity.type
_entity.pdbx_description
1 polymer ?
#
loop_
_entity_poly.entity_id
_entity_poly.type
_entity_poly.pdbx_seq_one_letter_code
_entity_poly.pdbx_strand_id
1 'polypeptide(L)'
;MLPDDLSAVARRALGGFQVMADHSWPHGESWVWELRSADGRFFLKQQRRTEVYLREKHALQRWATALGSRGPELLACADDERALLMSALPGTRAEGVNLSVSEQRELHRQAGELLARLMQARPK
;
A
#
# COMPACT_ATOMS: atom_id res chain seq x y z
N MET A 1 -11.23 -3.61 14.44
CA MET A 1 -10.75 -5.00 14.64
C MET A 1 -10.62 -5.62 13.26
N LEU A 2 -9.55 -6.37 12.99
CA LEU A 2 -9.36 -7.01 11.69
C LEU A 2 -10.29 -8.24 11.57
N PRO A 3 -11.11 -8.38 10.51
CA PRO A 3 -11.95 -9.56 10.29
C PRO A 3 -11.14 -10.87 10.20
N ASP A 4 -11.74 -11.98 10.60
CA ASP A 4 -11.04 -13.28 10.72
C ASP A 4 -10.50 -13.80 9.39
N ASP A 5 -11.26 -13.69 8.30
CA ASP A 5 -10.82 -14.12 6.96
C ASP A 5 -9.58 -13.34 6.51
N LEU A 6 -9.58 -12.02 6.78
CA LEU A 6 -8.44 -11.15 6.50
C LEU A 6 -7.25 -11.41 7.43
N SER A 7 -7.51 -11.77 8.69
CA SER A 7 -6.49 -12.22 9.64
C SER A 7 -5.82 -13.51 9.15
N ALA A 8 -6.59 -14.44 8.58
CA ALA A 8 -6.06 -15.67 7.99
C ALA A 8 -5.18 -15.38 6.77
N VAL A 9 -5.58 -14.45 5.88
CA VAL A 9 -4.74 -13.98 4.76
C VAL A 9 -3.41 -13.45 5.25
N ALA A 10 -3.43 -12.51 6.21
CA ALA A 10 -2.21 -11.91 6.76
C ALA A 10 -1.33 -12.97 7.45
N ARG A 11 -1.91 -13.90 8.21
CA ARG A 11 -1.17 -14.96 8.90
C ARG A 11 -0.48 -15.92 7.94
N ARG A 12 -1.10 -16.26 6.81
CA ARG A 12 -0.48 -17.11 5.78
C ARG A 12 0.76 -16.47 5.16
N ALA A 13 0.76 -15.15 5.00
CA ALA A 13 1.86 -14.43 4.35
C ALA A 13 2.95 -13.97 5.33
N LEU A 14 2.59 -13.58 6.55
CA LEU A 14 3.49 -12.95 7.52
C LEU A 14 3.85 -13.86 8.71
N GLY A 15 3.18 -15.00 8.87
CA GLY A 15 3.20 -15.76 10.11
C GLY A 15 2.56 -14.98 11.25
N GLY A 16 3.28 -14.79 12.35
CA GLY A 16 2.82 -14.00 13.49
C GLY A 16 2.81 -12.51 13.19
N PHE A 17 1.69 -11.83 13.47
CA PHE A 17 1.57 -10.38 13.30
C PHE A 17 0.69 -9.74 14.39
N GLN A 18 0.81 -8.42 14.51
CA GLN A 18 -0.03 -7.56 15.34
C GLN A 18 -0.70 -6.49 14.47
N VAL A 19 -1.95 -6.15 14.77
CA VAL A 19 -2.64 -5.00 14.17
C VAL A 19 -2.24 -3.75 14.94
N MET A 20 -1.60 -2.81 14.26
CA MET A 20 -1.09 -1.57 14.87
C MET A 20 -2.13 -0.44 14.82
N ALA A 21 -2.82 -0.31 13.69
CA ALA A 21 -3.79 0.76 13.48
C ALA A 21 -4.81 0.39 12.38
N ASP A 22 -5.98 1.03 12.46
CA ASP A 22 -7.01 1.03 11.42
C ASP A 22 -7.03 2.43 10.78
N HIS A 23 -6.68 2.49 9.50
CA HIS A 23 -6.60 3.70 8.69
C HIS A 23 -7.80 3.83 7.73
N SER A 24 -8.87 3.08 7.96
CA SER A 24 -10.06 3.07 7.13
C SER A 24 -10.83 4.38 7.23
N TRP A 25 -11.30 4.89 6.10
CA TRP A 25 -12.14 6.08 6.06
C TRP A 25 -13.61 5.74 6.33
N PRO A 26 -14.41 6.67 6.91
CA PRO A 26 -15.81 6.40 7.29
C PRO A 26 -16.75 6.10 6.13
N HIS A 27 -16.36 6.40 4.88
CA HIS A 27 -17.22 6.23 3.70
C HIS A 27 -17.39 4.77 3.26
N GLY A 28 -16.68 3.81 3.87
CA GLY A 28 -16.93 2.38 3.69
C GLY A 28 -16.62 1.81 2.30
N GLU A 29 -15.78 2.48 1.51
CA GLU A 29 -15.40 1.99 0.17
C GLU A 29 -14.13 1.13 0.19
N SER A 30 -13.28 1.36 1.19
CA SER A 30 -12.05 0.60 1.40
C SER A 30 -11.69 0.59 2.88
N TRP A 31 -11.05 -0.50 3.31
CA TRP A 31 -10.50 -0.62 4.65
C TRP A 31 -9.00 -0.85 4.58
N VAL A 32 -8.26 -0.25 5.50
CA VAL A 32 -6.79 -0.31 5.52
C VAL A 32 -6.33 -0.55 6.96
N TRP A 33 -5.56 -1.61 7.18
CA TRP A 33 -4.96 -1.91 8.47
C TRP A 33 -3.43 -1.89 8.35
N GLU A 34 -2.79 -1.24 9.32
CA GLU A 34 -1.34 -1.33 9.52
C GLU A 34 -1.03 -2.54 10.39
N LEU A 35 -0.10 -3.37 9.92
CA LEU A 35 0.32 -4.60 10.57
C LEU A 35 1.82 -4.55 10.88
N ARG A 36 2.23 -5.21 11.97
CA ARG A 36 3.64 -5.44 12.32
C ARG A 36 3.89 -6.95 12.43
N SER A 37 4.91 -7.45 11.73
CA SER A 37 5.46 -8.80 11.92
C SER A 37 6.94 -8.71 12.31
N ALA A 38 7.61 -9.86 12.43
CA ALA A 38 9.06 -9.93 12.65
C ALA A 38 9.85 -9.23 11.52
N ASP A 39 9.35 -9.29 10.29
CA ASP A 39 10.02 -8.78 9.09
C ASP A 39 9.81 -7.27 8.87
N GLY A 40 8.89 -6.64 9.60
CA GLY A 40 8.65 -5.20 9.53
C GLY A 40 7.19 -4.79 9.55
N ARG A 41 6.89 -3.71 8.82
CA ARG A 41 5.53 -3.14 8.72
C ARG A 41 4.90 -3.46 7.38
N PHE A 42 3.58 -3.66 7.41
CA PHE A 42 2.77 -4.03 6.26
C PHE A 42 1.44 -3.30 6.29
N PHE A 43 0.80 -3.21 5.14
CA PHE A 43 -0.56 -2.74 5.03
C PHE A 43 -1.44 -3.80 4.38
N LEU A 44 -2.54 -4.12 5.02
CA LEU A 44 -3.60 -4.94 4.46
C LEU A 44 -4.75 -4.03 4.05
N LYS A 45 -5.11 -4.07 2.77
CA LYS A 45 -6.14 -3.21 2.21
C LYS A 45 -7.24 -4.04 1.57
N GLN A 46 -8.48 -3.83 2.01
CA GLN A 46 -9.67 -4.44 1.43
C GLN A 46 -10.46 -3.40 0.64
N GLN A 47 -11.05 -3.83 -0.47
CA GLN A 47 -11.93 -3.00 -1.31
C GLN A 47 -13.36 -3.52 -1.29
N ARG A 48 -14.32 -2.60 -1.22
CA ARG A 48 -15.75 -2.94 -1.35
C ARG A 48 -16.07 -3.46 -2.76
N ARG A 49 -15.52 -2.79 -3.78
CA ARG A 49 -15.86 -2.99 -5.20
C ARG A 49 -14.78 -3.81 -5.92
N THR A 50 -15.20 -4.84 -6.66
CA THR A 50 -14.31 -5.76 -7.39
C THR A 50 -13.46 -5.05 -8.44
N GLU A 51 -14.02 -4.09 -9.17
CA GLU A 51 -13.31 -3.30 -10.17
C GLU A 51 -12.20 -2.43 -9.57
N VAL A 52 -12.41 -1.91 -8.35
CA VAL A 52 -11.39 -1.14 -7.62
C VAL A 52 -10.27 -2.07 -7.17
N TYR A 53 -10.63 -3.24 -6.63
CA TYR A 53 -9.69 -4.30 -6.27
C TYR A 53 -8.83 -4.73 -7.46
N LEU A 54 -9.44 -5.09 -8.59
CA LEU A 54 -8.72 -5.56 -9.77
C LEU A 54 -7.78 -4.48 -10.34
N ARG A 55 -8.22 -3.22 -10.34
CA ARG A 55 -7.37 -2.10 -10.77
C ARG A 55 -6.16 -1.93 -9.86
N GLU A 56 -6.34 -2.02 -8.54
CA GLU A 56 -5.25 -1.89 -7.58
C GLU A 56 -4.29 -3.08 -7.61
N LYS A 57 -4.82 -4.31 -7.71
CA LYS A 57 -4.05 -5.54 -7.93
C LYS A 57 -3.18 -5.40 -9.18
N HIS A 58 -3.76 -4.98 -10.31
CA HIS A 58 -3.02 -4.77 -11.54
C HIS A 58 -1.96 -3.67 -11.42
N ALA A 59 -2.27 -2.56 -10.74
CA ALA A 59 -1.31 -1.48 -10.49
C ALA A 59 -0.10 -1.98 -9.68
N LEU A 60 -0.33 -2.70 -8.59
CA LEU A 60 0.75 -3.23 -7.76
C LEU A 60 1.58 -4.29 -8.50
N GLN A 61 0.93 -5.20 -9.23
CA GLN A 61 1.63 -6.27 -9.95
C GLN A 61 2.44 -5.77 -11.14
N ARG A 62 1.88 -4.86 -11.94
CA ARG A 62 2.46 -4.49 -13.24
C ARG A 62 3.18 -3.14 -13.25
N TRP A 63 2.78 -2.20 -12.38
CA TRP A 63 3.28 -0.82 -12.41
C TRP A 63 4.17 -0.47 -11.21
N ALA A 64 3.81 -0.89 -9.99
CA ALA A 64 4.58 -0.54 -8.80
C ALA A 64 6.02 -1.08 -8.84
N THR A 65 6.25 -2.19 -9.54
CA THR A 65 7.59 -2.77 -9.74
C THR A 65 8.55 -1.82 -10.47
N ALA A 66 8.06 -0.89 -11.30
CA ALA A 66 8.88 0.13 -11.96
C ALA A 66 9.44 1.19 -10.99
N LEU A 67 8.87 1.29 -9.79
CA LEU A 67 9.34 2.22 -8.76
C LEU A 67 10.49 1.63 -7.91
N GLY A 68 10.81 0.35 -8.06
CA GLY A 68 11.80 -0.33 -7.21
C GLY A 68 11.46 -0.19 -5.73
N SER A 69 12.46 0.11 -4.89
CA SER A 69 12.26 0.32 -3.45
C SER A 69 11.44 1.57 -3.09
N ARG A 70 11.05 2.39 -4.06
CA ARG A 70 10.17 3.56 -3.88
C ARG A 70 8.69 3.23 -4.10
N GLY A 71 8.37 2.00 -4.49
CA GLY A 71 7.00 1.48 -4.56
C GLY A 71 6.80 0.35 -3.54
N PRO A 72 5.56 0.13 -3.07
CA PRO A 72 5.26 -1.00 -2.20
C PRO A 72 5.40 -2.31 -2.98
N GLU A 73 5.84 -3.36 -2.30
CA GLU A 73 5.84 -4.72 -2.79
C GLU A 73 4.51 -5.39 -2.45
N LEU A 74 3.93 -6.14 -3.38
CA LEU A 74 2.72 -6.93 -3.15
C LEU A 74 3.10 -8.33 -2.66
N LEU A 75 2.73 -8.66 -1.42
CA LEU A 75 3.07 -9.93 -0.79
C LEU A 75 1.99 -10.99 -1.00
N ALA A 76 0.72 -10.60 -0.95
CA ALA A 76 -0.39 -11.52 -1.11
C ALA A 76 -1.64 -10.83 -1.68
N CYS A 77 -2.45 -11.63 -2.35
CA CYS A 77 -3.79 -11.27 -2.84
C CYS A 77 -4.80 -12.26 -2.26
N ALA A 78 -5.99 -11.76 -1.94
CA ALA A 78 -7.13 -12.54 -1.49
C ALA A 78 -8.33 -12.11 -2.33
N ASP A 79 -8.59 -12.84 -3.41
CA ASP A 79 -9.52 -12.41 -4.47
C ASP A 79 -10.98 -12.42 -3.97
N ASP A 80 -11.36 -13.40 -3.15
CA ASP A 80 -12.72 -13.53 -2.59
C ASP A 80 -13.02 -12.39 -1.59
N GLU A 81 -12.04 -12.05 -0.77
CA GLU A 81 -12.11 -10.96 0.21
C GLU A 81 -11.81 -9.60 -0.41
N ARG A 82 -11.37 -9.54 -1.68
CA ARG A 82 -10.91 -8.32 -2.37
C ARG A 82 -9.84 -7.58 -1.58
N ALA A 83 -8.84 -8.31 -1.08
CA ALA A 83 -7.79 -7.76 -0.23
C ALA A 83 -6.38 -7.96 -0.78
N LEU A 84 -5.52 -6.97 -0.50
CA LEU A 84 -4.13 -6.92 -0.93
C LEU A 84 -3.25 -6.65 0.29
N LEU A 85 -2.23 -7.49 0.48
CA LEU A 85 -1.20 -7.29 1.50
C LEU A 85 0.06 -6.76 0.84
N MET A 86 0.57 -5.63 1.32
CA MET A 86 1.73 -4.97 0.74
C MET A 86 2.72 -4.46 1.80
N SER A 87 3.98 -4.31 1.40
CA SER A 87 5.02 -3.77 2.27
C SER A 87 4.75 -2.30 2.61
N ALA A 88 5.15 -1.89 3.82
CA ALA A 88 5.18 -0.48 4.16
C ALA A 88 6.39 0.20 3.52
N LEU A 89 6.19 1.42 3.03
CA LEU A 89 7.31 2.30 2.66
C LEU A 89 7.79 3.08 3.88
N PRO A 90 9.12 3.27 4.06
CA PRO A 90 9.63 4.16 5.08
C PRO A 90 9.29 5.61 4.75
N GLY A 91 9.03 6.41 5.78
CA GLY A 91 8.78 7.85 5.65
C GLY A 91 7.49 8.30 6.32
N THR A 92 7.17 9.58 6.08
CA THR A 92 6.00 10.28 6.61
C THR A 92 5.16 10.79 5.44
N ARG A 93 3.84 10.78 5.59
CA ARG A 93 2.94 11.42 4.62
C ARG A 93 3.30 12.90 4.52
N ALA A 94 3.36 13.44 3.31
CA ALA A 94 3.64 14.86 3.10
C ALA A 94 2.53 15.77 3.68
N GLU A 95 1.31 15.25 3.75
CA GLU A 95 0.16 15.89 4.38
C GLU A 95 0.43 16.17 5.87
N GLY A 96 0.29 17.42 6.30
CA GLY A 96 0.45 17.83 7.68
C GLY A 96 1.90 18.06 8.14
N VAL A 97 2.90 17.95 7.24
CA VAL A 97 4.29 18.27 7.56
C VAL A 97 4.59 19.73 7.21
N ASN A 98 5.11 20.49 8.18
CA ASN A 98 5.59 21.85 7.94
C ASN A 98 6.95 21.80 7.23
N LEU A 99 6.92 22.00 5.91
CA LEU A 99 8.11 22.00 5.06
C LEU A 99 8.51 23.43 4.69
N SER A 100 9.81 23.71 4.72
CA SER A 100 10.40 24.91 4.11
C SER A 100 10.17 24.92 2.60
N VAL A 101 10.33 26.08 1.96
CA VAL A 101 10.19 26.21 0.50
C VAL A 101 11.15 25.28 -0.26
N SER A 102 12.37 25.10 0.22
CA SER A 102 13.34 24.17 -0.38
C SER A 102 12.90 22.72 -0.25
N GLU A 103 12.37 22.31 0.91
CA GLU A 103 11.88 20.95 1.12
C GLU A 103 10.63 20.65 0.29
N GLN A 104 9.72 21.61 0.14
CA GLN A 104 8.56 21.46 -0.73
C GLN A 104 8.97 21.28 -2.20
N ARG A 105 9.93 22.08 -2.68
CA ARG A 105 10.47 21.93 -4.05
C ARG A 105 11.08 20.54 -4.25
N GLU A 106 11.85 20.08 -3.28
CA GLU A 106 12.48 18.77 -3.32
C GLU A 106 11.46 17.63 -3.30
N LEU A 107 10.42 17.73 -2.46
CA LEU A 107 9.30 16.79 -2.45
C LEU A 107 8.63 16.68 -3.82
N HIS A 108 8.29 17.82 -4.45
CA HIS A 108 7.67 17.84 -5.77
C HIS A 108 8.60 17.32 -6.86
N ARG A 109 9.90 17.64 -6.79
CA ARG A 109 10.92 17.11 -7.72
C ARG A 109 10.96 15.58 -7.65
N GLN A 110 11.06 15.01 -6.46
CA GLN A 110 11.06 13.56 -6.26
C GLN A 110 9.76 12.90 -6.74
N ALA A 111 8.60 13.52 -6.47
CA ALA A 111 7.32 13.02 -6.96
C ALA A 111 7.26 13.01 -8.50
N GLY A 112 7.76 14.07 -9.14
CA GLY A 112 7.88 14.17 -10.60
C GLY A 112 8.79 13.10 -11.20
N GLU A 113 9.92 12.78 -10.56
CA GLU A 113 10.81 11.70 -11.01
C GLU A 113 10.14 10.32 -10.95
N LEU A 114 9.37 10.05 -9.89
CA LEU A 114 8.62 8.79 -9.77
C LEU A 114 7.50 8.71 -10.81
N LEU A 115 6.80 9.82 -11.06
CA LEU A 115 5.78 9.89 -12.10
C LEU A 115 6.39 9.66 -13.49
N ALA A 116 7.53 10.28 -13.81
CA ALA A 116 8.24 10.06 -15.06
C ALA A 116 8.63 8.59 -15.24
N ARG A 117 9.11 7.92 -14.18
CA ARG A 117 9.39 6.48 -14.22
C ARG A 117 8.15 5.65 -14.55
N LEU A 118 6.99 5.96 -13.96
CA LEU A 118 5.74 5.28 -14.29
C LEU A 118 5.31 5.52 -15.74
N MET A 119 5.42 6.76 -16.23
CA MET A 119 5.05 7.10 -17.61
C MET A 119 5.94 6.42 -18.66
N GLN A 120 7.21 6.18 -18.31
CA GLN A 120 8.18 5.51 -19.19
C GLN A 120 8.16 3.99 -19.04
N ALA A 121 7.59 3.48 -17.95
CA ALA A 121 7.45 2.06 -17.73
C ALA A 121 6.50 1.44 -18.76
N ARG A 122 6.83 0.22 -19.18
CA ARG A 122 5.86 -0.67 -19.84
C ARG A 122 5.42 -1.68 -18.78
N PRO A 123 4.11 -1.88 -18.57
CA PRO A 123 3.64 -2.88 -17.63
C PRO A 123 4.20 -4.24 -18.04
N LYS A 124 4.95 -4.87 -17.13
CA LYS A 124 5.39 -6.27 -17.30
C LYS A 124 4.20 -7.19 -17.25
#